data_AF-A0A226D638-F1
#
_entry.id   AF-A0A226D638-F1
#
_cell.length_a   1.000
_cell.length_b   1.000
_cell.length_c   1.000
_cell.angle_alpha   90.00
_cell.angle_beta   90.00
_cell.angle_gamma   90.00
#
_symmetry.space_group_name_H-M   'P 1'
#
loop_
_entity.id
_entity.type
_entity.pdbx_description
1 polymer ?
#
loop_
_entity_poly.entity_id
_entity_poly.type
_entity_poly.pdbx_seq_one_letter_code
_entity_poly.pdbx_strand_id
1 'polypeptide(L)'
;MSMFGLSLVKPCMPPLVSMAILQCGDKWDKDDYSFSVVALFSGIYEAFTWWVVFSVVSIPLAVALIYPAEVMKIWLQQVKRGVLTDKNSTRITDYRTVQWLSNLRNCAFEYPSLVQMVGGIIVGETASLYVLLTSTKILPLPVLAFFVIVAVDLFVVIHVIFHSLSDLFEVSVGFLDEMKLYHKFGNRKWFKKFLKSCPPLKLTIGDGQYFDRMTALGIWQYFENPIPLSALRSWEKFFEEQFESPEITPETNIAPSPTPILPQPAIPAAPVVPQIVAVDVSAGFETSAIPLHKEVEEKGRKNVTESYPSPLAVVEAVQFDSAINARDKLRRMQESGQDEMCPTWVPGSYGDIPLGAYVSGYENKGLHDGKKVFVARAVFNQSLIPGKVVTGHLAAYVGYGPWEMSLFNYEVLVSSANYLEWIGYNLMQNKSLSNTPLIGGWDDNGDPILIGRASFVDPDIWSSEQNLEVGAFYPGRAELEITYKYRSYIKTSDIEILSVLTKFGCGKDQ
;
A
#
# COMPACT_ATOMS: atom_id res chain seq x y z
N MET A 1 -25.68 19.06 20.88
CA MET A 1 -26.40 20.14 21.60
C MET A 1 -26.50 21.42 20.77
N SER A 2 -25.45 21.83 20.05
CA SER A 2 -25.48 23.00 19.14
C SER A 2 -26.53 22.89 18.03
N MET A 3 -26.62 21.73 17.36
CA MET A 3 -27.60 21.47 16.29
C MET A 3 -29.06 21.53 16.78
N PHE A 4 -29.31 21.11 18.02
CA PHE A 4 -30.63 21.23 18.66
C PHE A 4 -31.04 22.70 18.81
N GLY A 5 -30.13 23.55 19.32
CA GLY A 5 -30.38 24.98 19.50
C GLY A 5 -30.61 25.71 18.17
N LEU A 6 -29.85 25.36 17.13
CA LEU A 6 -30.02 25.90 15.78
C LEU A 6 -31.38 25.51 15.19
N SER A 7 -31.78 24.25 15.30
CA SER A 7 -33.06 23.76 14.78
C SER A 7 -34.27 24.36 15.49
N LEU A 8 -34.14 24.71 16.78
CA LEU A 8 -35.21 25.38 17.53
C LEU A 8 -35.44 26.84 17.09
N VAL A 9 -34.39 27.54 16.66
CA VAL A 9 -34.44 28.97 16.31
C VAL A 9 -34.63 29.17 14.81
N LYS A 10 -33.92 28.41 13.97
CA LYS A 10 -34.01 28.45 12.51
C LYS A 10 -33.91 27.04 11.90
N PRO A 11 -35.01 26.27 11.82
CA PRO A 11 -35.00 24.88 11.34
C PRO A 11 -34.69 24.72 9.84
N CYS A 12 -34.77 25.80 9.07
CA CYS A 12 -34.51 25.82 7.62
C CYS A 12 -33.10 26.34 7.27
N MET A 13 -32.21 26.49 8.25
CA MET A 13 -30.86 27.01 8.03
C MET A 13 -29.86 25.86 7.76
N PRO A 14 -29.04 25.93 6.69
CA PRO A 14 -27.98 24.94 6.47
C PRO A 14 -26.95 25.00 7.60
N PRO A 15 -26.38 23.85 8.05
CA PRO A 15 -26.37 22.52 7.45
C PRO A 15 -27.35 21.50 8.08
N LEU A 16 -28.50 21.93 8.63
CA LEU A 16 -29.44 21.04 9.33
C LEU A 16 -30.11 20.03 8.37
N VAL A 17 -30.27 18.78 8.81
CA VAL A 17 -30.99 17.71 8.08
C VAL A 17 -32.47 18.06 7.90
N SER A 18 -33.03 18.85 8.81
CA SER A 18 -34.39 19.35 8.81
C SER A 18 -34.72 20.18 7.58
N MET A 19 -33.72 20.75 6.90
CA MET A 19 -33.90 21.47 5.63
C MET A 19 -34.43 20.56 4.50
N ALA A 20 -34.10 19.26 4.53
CA ALA A 20 -34.51 18.30 3.51
C ALA A 20 -35.91 17.72 3.80
N ILE A 21 -36.35 17.78 5.05
CA ILE A 21 -37.59 17.16 5.53
C ILE A 21 -38.71 18.21 5.60
N LEU A 22 -38.39 19.39 6.13
CA LEU A 22 -39.26 20.54 6.08
C LEU A 22 -39.15 21.12 4.68
N GLN A 23 -40.26 21.33 3.98
CA GLN A 23 -40.30 22.00 2.67
C GLN A 23 -39.95 23.49 2.83
N CYS A 24 -38.71 23.74 3.23
CA CYS A 24 -38.11 25.04 3.35
C CYS A 24 -37.96 25.58 1.92
N GLY A 25 -38.88 26.44 1.49
CA GLY A 25 -38.72 27.18 0.23
C GLY A 25 -37.55 28.18 0.31
N ASP A 26 -37.50 29.17 -0.60
CA ASP A 26 -36.40 30.17 -0.71
C ASP A 26 -36.21 31.10 0.51
N LYS A 27 -36.84 30.83 1.66
CA LYS A 27 -36.93 31.69 2.83
C LYS A 27 -36.28 31.03 4.05
N TRP A 28 -34.97 30.84 3.97
CA TRP A 28 -34.11 30.26 5.00
C TRP A 28 -33.82 31.23 6.15
N ASP A 29 -34.01 32.53 5.95
CA ASP A 29 -33.67 33.58 6.92
C ASP A 29 -34.88 34.21 7.64
N LYS A 30 -36.12 33.81 7.32
CA LYS A 30 -37.29 34.46 7.92
C LYS A 30 -37.57 33.98 9.35
N ASP A 31 -37.76 34.94 10.25
CA ASP A 31 -38.03 34.77 11.69
C ASP A 31 -39.43 34.17 12.00
N ASP A 32 -40.16 33.65 11.00
CA ASP A 32 -41.59 33.33 11.11
C ASP A 32 -41.89 31.97 11.78
N TYR A 33 -40.89 31.19 12.18
CA TYR A 33 -41.11 29.98 12.96
C TYR A 33 -41.11 30.31 14.47
N SER A 34 -42.24 30.80 14.98
CA SER A 34 -42.52 30.80 16.43
C SER A 34 -42.25 29.41 17.01
N PHE A 35 -41.79 29.32 18.27
CA PHE A 35 -41.58 28.06 19.00
C PHE A 35 -42.81 27.17 18.86
N SER A 36 -42.75 26.24 17.90
CA SER A 36 -43.84 25.39 17.48
C SER A 36 -43.49 23.96 17.84
N VAL A 37 -44.52 23.13 17.98
CA VAL A 37 -44.35 21.68 18.20
C VAL A 37 -43.47 21.07 17.08
N VAL A 38 -43.56 21.62 15.86
CA VAL A 38 -42.73 21.23 14.71
C VAL A 38 -41.25 21.55 14.94
N ALA A 39 -40.93 22.74 15.46
CA ALA A 39 -39.55 23.12 15.78
C ALA A 39 -38.95 22.24 16.91
N LEU A 40 -39.76 21.88 17.91
CA LEU A 40 -39.35 20.98 18.98
C LEU A 40 -39.03 19.56 18.46
N PHE A 41 -39.92 18.99 17.63
CA PHE A 41 -39.67 17.68 17.03
C PHE A 41 -38.50 17.69 16.05
N SER A 42 -38.37 18.75 15.25
CA SER A 42 -37.23 18.96 14.37
C SER A 42 -35.92 19.02 15.16
N GLY A 43 -35.88 19.78 16.26
CA GLY A 43 -34.71 19.86 17.13
C GLY A 43 -34.35 18.51 17.76
N ILE A 44 -35.33 17.76 18.30
CA ILE A 44 -35.08 16.44 18.87
C ILE A 44 -34.55 15.47 17.79
N TYR A 45 -35.12 15.51 16.59
CA TYR A 45 -34.66 14.72 15.46
C TYR A 45 -33.21 15.05 15.10
N GLU A 46 -32.87 16.34 14.98
CA GLU A 46 -31.49 16.81 14.74
C GLU A 46 -30.51 16.39 15.84
N ALA A 47 -30.93 16.49 17.10
CA ALA A 47 -30.10 16.06 18.21
C ALA A 47 -29.80 14.56 18.12
N PHE A 48 -30.82 13.77 17.77
CA PHE A 48 -30.70 12.32 17.64
C PHE A 48 -29.86 11.91 16.43
N THR A 49 -30.10 12.48 15.25
CA THR A 49 -29.35 12.15 14.03
C THR A 49 -27.85 12.45 14.20
N TRP A 50 -27.51 13.66 14.66
CA TRP A 50 -26.12 14.03 14.88
C TRP A 50 -25.46 13.25 16.01
N TRP A 51 -26.20 12.92 17.08
CA TRP A 51 -25.70 12.01 18.12
C TRP A 51 -25.38 10.63 17.56
N VAL A 52 -26.26 10.06 16.72
CA VAL A 52 -26.05 8.76 16.10
C VAL A 52 -24.87 8.80 15.14
N VAL A 53 -24.78 9.81 14.27
CA VAL A 53 -23.65 9.99 13.33
C VAL A 53 -22.33 10.11 14.09
N PHE A 54 -22.27 10.95 15.12
CA PHE A 54 -21.06 11.09 15.94
C PHE A 54 -20.74 9.79 16.68
N SER A 55 -21.73 9.09 17.24
CA SER A 55 -21.49 7.83 17.95
C SER A 55 -20.99 6.73 17.03
N VAL A 56 -21.50 6.63 15.80
CA VAL A 56 -21.13 5.58 14.84
C VAL A 56 -19.75 5.85 14.21
N VAL A 57 -19.35 7.11 14.07
CA VAL A 57 -18.04 7.46 13.47
C VAL A 57 -16.97 7.63 14.55
N SER A 58 -17.22 8.48 15.55
CA SER A 58 -16.21 8.88 16.53
C SER A 58 -15.86 7.78 17.53
N ILE A 59 -16.83 6.97 17.98
CA ILE A 59 -16.56 5.92 18.99
C ILE A 59 -15.71 4.79 18.38
N PRO A 60 -16.06 4.19 17.23
CA PRO A 60 -15.22 3.14 16.65
C PRO A 60 -13.85 3.66 16.27
N LEU A 61 -13.74 4.90 15.77
CA LEU A 61 -12.46 5.50 15.44
C LEU A 61 -11.60 5.72 16.69
N ALA A 62 -12.17 6.30 17.75
CA ALA A 62 -11.48 6.49 19.02
C ALA A 62 -11.09 5.17 19.68
N VAL A 63 -11.97 4.17 19.70
CA VAL A 63 -11.68 2.83 20.21
C VAL A 63 -10.58 2.19 19.36
N ALA A 64 -10.72 2.21 18.03
CA ALA A 64 -9.75 1.59 17.16
C ALA A 64 -8.39 2.25 17.30
N LEU A 65 -8.28 3.56 17.59
CA LEU A 65 -7.01 4.27 17.74
C LEU A 65 -6.40 4.25 19.14
N ILE A 66 -7.18 4.67 20.13
CA ILE A 66 -6.71 4.96 21.49
C ILE A 66 -6.56 3.65 22.26
N TYR A 67 -7.49 2.71 22.10
CA TYR A 67 -7.48 1.47 22.88
C TYR A 67 -6.18 0.67 22.71
N PRO A 68 -5.66 0.42 21.49
CA PRO A 68 -4.40 -0.30 21.35
C PRO A 68 -3.20 0.46 21.97
N ALA A 69 -3.17 1.79 21.86
CA ALA A 69 -2.10 2.60 22.45
C ALA A 69 -2.09 2.52 23.98
N GLU A 70 -3.24 2.68 24.62
CA GLU A 70 -3.37 2.57 26.08
C GLU A 70 -3.14 1.15 26.58
N VAL A 71 -3.61 0.13 25.85
CA VAL A 71 -3.33 -1.28 26.19
C VAL A 71 -1.84 -1.56 26.14
N MET A 72 -1.13 -1.11 25.10
CA MET A 72 0.33 -1.26 25.02
C MET A 72 1.05 -0.52 26.15
N LYS A 73 0.58 0.67 26.53
CA LYS A 73 1.12 1.45 27.66
C LYS A 73 0.95 0.73 28.99
N ILE A 74 -0.26 0.24 29.29
CA ILE A 74 -0.54 -0.52 30.51
C ILE A 74 0.30 -1.80 30.55
N TRP A 75 0.43 -2.49 29.41
CA TRP A 75 1.18 -3.73 29.35
C TRP A 75 2.69 -3.49 29.54
N LEU A 76 3.23 -2.43 28.97
CA LEU A 76 4.60 -1.99 29.20
C LEU A 76 4.85 -1.64 30.69
N GLN A 77 3.90 -0.98 31.35
CA GLN A 77 3.98 -0.72 32.79
C GLN A 77 3.94 -2.01 33.61
N GLN A 78 3.19 -3.02 33.17
CA GLN A 78 3.16 -4.32 33.83
C GLN A 78 4.50 -5.06 33.67
N VAL A 79 5.10 -5.03 32.47
CA VAL A 79 6.45 -5.56 32.22
C VAL A 79 7.46 -4.85 33.11
N LYS A 80 7.38 -3.51 33.22
CA LYS A 80 8.23 -2.72 34.13
C LYS A 80 8.14 -3.20 35.57
N ARG A 81 6.94 -3.28 36.14
CA ARG A 81 6.74 -3.76 37.52
C ARG A 81 7.22 -5.20 37.68
N GLY A 82 6.96 -6.04 36.69
CA GLY A 82 7.39 -7.44 36.67
C GLY A 82 8.90 -7.60 36.74
N VAL A 83 9.65 -6.82 35.95
CA VAL A 83 11.11 -6.85 35.91
C VAL A 83 11.74 -6.26 37.18
N LEU A 84 11.12 -5.23 37.77
CA LEU A 84 11.61 -4.65 39.03
C LEU A 84 11.38 -5.58 40.23
N THR A 85 10.28 -6.33 40.25
CA THR A 85 9.89 -7.20 41.37
C THR A 85 10.54 -8.59 41.28
N ASP A 86 10.62 -9.17 40.08
CA ASP A 86 11.09 -10.53 39.87
C ASP A 86 12.63 -10.60 39.75
N LYS A 87 13.22 -11.69 40.25
CA LYS A 87 14.68 -11.93 40.19
C LYS A 87 15.09 -12.58 38.86
N ASN A 88 14.16 -13.18 38.12
CA ASN A 88 14.44 -13.85 36.84
C ASN A 88 14.28 -12.92 35.63
N SER A 89 15.23 -13.01 34.68
CA SER A 89 15.31 -12.11 33.51
C SER A 89 14.35 -12.46 32.38
N THR A 90 13.49 -13.46 32.54
CA THR A 90 12.60 -13.92 31.46
C THR A 90 11.50 -12.91 31.18
N ARG A 91 11.01 -12.17 32.17
CA ARG A 91 9.95 -11.16 31.97
C ARG A 91 10.34 -9.98 31.07
N ILE A 92 11.64 -9.72 30.85
CA ILE A 92 12.03 -8.65 29.94
C ILE A 92 11.77 -9.00 28.47
N THR A 93 11.65 -10.31 28.14
CA THR A 93 11.32 -10.71 26.77
C THR A 93 9.89 -10.32 26.40
N ASP A 94 9.01 -10.11 27.37
CA ASP A 94 7.62 -9.69 27.13
C ASP A 94 7.55 -8.30 26.46
N TYR A 95 8.62 -7.49 26.55
CA TYR A 95 8.76 -6.26 25.78
C TYR A 95 8.68 -6.52 24.26
N ARG A 96 9.16 -7.66 23.78
CA ARG A 96 9.09 -8.05 22.34
C ARG A 96 7.64 -8.20 21.88
N THR A 97 6.75 -8.62 22.76
CA THR A 97 5.34 -8.76 22.41
C THR A 97 4.66 -7.40 22.31
N VAL A 98 5.04 -6.44 23.16
CA VAL A 98 4.60 -5.04 23.01
C VAL A 98 5.12 -4.44 21.69
N GLN A 99 6.36 -4.76 21.30
CA GLN A 99 6.91 -4.34 20.00
C GLN A 99 6.14 -4.93 18.83
N TRP A 100 5.78 -6.21 18.92
CA TRP A 100 4.95 -6.86 17.91
C TRP A 100 3.58 -6.20 17.80
N LEU A 101 2.92 -5.89 18.93
CA LEU A 101 1.65 -5.15 18.93
C LEU A 101 1.78 -3.76 18.30
N SER A 102 2.88 -3.05 18.55
CA SER A 102 3.16 -1.74 17.93
C SER A 102 3.33 -1.86 16.41
N ASN A 103 3.98 -2.91 15.93
CA ASN A 103 4.15 -3.15 14.50
C ASN A 103 2.83 -3.53 13.83
N LEU A 104 2.06 -4.45 14.45
CA LEU A 104 0.72 -4.80 13.97
C LEU A 104 -0.18 -3.57 13.88
N ARG A 105 -0.08 -2.71 14.90
CA ARG A 105 -0.80 -1.45 14.93
C ARG A 105 -0.42 -0.52 13.78
N ASN A 106 0.86 -0.37 13.49
CA ASN A 106 1.34 0.45 12.39
C ASN A 106 0.93 -0.13 11.02
N CYS A 107 0.91 -1.45 10.86
CA CYS A 107 0.38 -2.09 9.64
C CYS A 107 -1.14 -1.89 9.49
N ALA A 108 -1.91 -2.01 10.58
CA ALA A 108 -3.36 -1.85 10.53
C ALA A 108 -3.80 -0.41 10.20
N PHE A 109 -2.98 0.57 10.58
CA PHE A 109 -3.20 2.00 10.32
C PHE A 109 -2.17 2.57 9.36
N GLU A 110 -1.68 1.74 8.44
CA GLU A 110 -0.80 2.20 7.37
C GLU A 110 -1.54 3.17 6.44
N TYR A 111 -0.78 3.88 5.60
CA TYR A 111 -1.33 4.74 4.57
C TYR A 111 -2.40 4.00 3.74
N PRO A 112 -3.58 4.60 3.48
CA PRO A 112 -3.94 6.02 3.69
C PRO A 112 -4.72 6.30 4.97
N SER A 113 -5.13 5.29 5.73
CA SER A 113 -6.17 5.41 6.77
C SER A 113 -5.84 6.43 7.87
N LEU A 114 -4.62 6.39 8.38
CA LEU A 114 -4.20 7.29 9.46
C LEU A 114 -3.99 8.73 8.96
N VAL A 115 -3.44 8.90 7.76
CA VAL A 115 -3.23 10.21 7.13
C VAL A 115 -4.56 10.86 6.78
N GLN A 116 -5.52 10.12 6.22
CA GLN A 116 -6.86 10.63 5.92
C GLN A 116 -7.58 11.10 7.17
N MET A 117 -7.45 10.35 8.26
CA MET A 117 -8.07 10.71 9.52
C MET A 117 -7.45 11.96 10.14
N VAL A 118 -6.12 12.01 10.24
CA VAL A 118 -5.41 13.21 10.76
C VAL A 118 -5.71 14.42 9.86
N GLY A 119 -5.67 14.25 8.54
CA GLY A 119 -6.02 15.27 7.57
C GLY A 119 -7.47 15.76 7.72
N GLY A 120 -8.44 14.86 7.91
CA GLY A 120 -9.84 15.22 8.11
C GLY A 120 -10.06 16.07 9.37
N ILE A 121 -9.37 15.74 10.48
CA ILE A 121 -9.42 16.52 11.72
C ILE A 121 -8.82 17.92 11.50
N ILE A 122 -7.67 18.01 10.81
CA ILE A 122 -7.00 19.28 10.47
C ILE A 122 -7.88 20.15 9.56
N VAL A 123 -8.51 19.57 8.55
CA VAL A 123 -9.44 20.28 7.65
C VAL A 123 -10.67 20.77 8.40
N GLY A 124 -11.25 19.93 9.27
CA GLY A 124 -12.38 20.34 10.09
C GLY A 124 -12.04 21.53 11.00
N GLU A 125 -10.87 21.51 11.62
CA GLU A 125 -10.42 22.57 12.51
C GLU A 125 -10.11 23.87 11.74
N THR A 126 -9.36 23.78 10.63
CA THR A 126 -9.10 24.94 9.77
C THR A 126 -10.37 25.57 9.25
N ALA A 127 -11.32 24.78 8.74
CA ALA A 127 -12.58 25.30 8.23
C ALA A 127 -13.37 26.01 9.34
N SER A 128 -13.41 25.42 10.53
CA SER A 128 -14.13 25.99 11.68
C SER A 128 -13.50 27.31 12.13
N LEU A 129 -12.18 27.35 12.30
CA LEU A 129 -11.46 28.58 12.65
C LEU A 129 -11.54 29.64 11.56
N TYR A 130 -11.45 29.25 10.28
CA TYR A 130 -11.55 30.17 9.15
C TYR A 130 -12.91 30.88 9.12
N VAL A 131 -13.99 30.14 9.32
CA VAL A 131 -15.35 30.71 9.40
C VAL A 131 -15.46 31.64 10.61
N LEU A 132 -14.92 31.25 11.76
CA LEU A 132 -14.88 32.09 12.97
C LEU A 132 -14.01 33.34 12.84
N LEU A 133 -13.02 33.37 11.95
CA LEU A 133 -12.16 34.54 11.76
C LEU A 133 -12.72 35.50 10.71
N THR A 134 -13.21 34.97 9.60
CA THR A 134 -13.61 35.77 8.43
C THR A 134 -15.05 36.25 8.49
N SER A 135 -15.95 35.46 9.07
CA SER A 135 -17.40 35.61 8.86
C SER A 135 -18.16 36.08 10.11
N THR A 136 -17.45 36.54 11.15
CA THR A 136 -18.03 37.01 12.43
C THR A 136 -19.06 38.12 12.29
N LYS A 137 -18.93 38.96 11.26
CA LYS A 137 -19.81 40.10 11.02
C LYS A 137 -20.97 39.79 10.07
N ILE A 138 -20.93 38.65 9.39
CA ILE A 138 -21.87 38.28 8.32
C ILE A 138 -22.82 37.17 8.79
N LEU A 139 -22.35 36.26 9.65
CA LEU A 139 -23.13 35.11 10.10
C LEU A 139 -23.97 35.42 11.35
N PRO A 140 -25.18 34.83 11.46
CA PRO A 140 -26.01 34.99 12.65
C PRO A 140 -25.38 34.29 13.87
N LEU A 141 -25.62 34.85 15.05
CA LEU A 141 -25.04 34.39 16.33
C LEU A 141 -25.14 32.86 16.57
N PRO A 142 -26.25 32.17 16.24
CA PRO A 142 -26.36 30.72 16.44
C PRO A 142 -25.35 29.91 15.62
N VAL A 143 -25.05 30.34 14.39
CA VAL A 143 -24.09 29.66 13.50
C VAL A 143 -22.67 29.88 14.00
N LEU A 144 -22.36 31.10 14.45
CA LEU A 144 -21.08 31.41 15.07
C LEU A 144 -20.87 30.56 16.34
N ALA A 145 -21.89 30.44 17.19
CA ALA A 145 -21.82 29.58 18.38
C ALA A 145 -21.60 28.10 18.02
N PHE A 146 -22.17 27.63 16.91
CA PHE A 146 -21.90 26.28 16.41
C PHE A 146 -20.44 26.08 16.02
N PHE A 147 -19.86 26.97 15.19
CA PHE A 147 -18.46 26.83 14.79
C PHE A 147 -17.49 26.96 15.97
N VAL A 148 -17.82 27.76 17.00
CA VAL A 148 -17.04 27.79 18.26
C VAL A 148 -17.05 26.42 18.93
N ILE A 149 -18.20 25.77 19.02
CA ILE A 149 -18.32 24.44 19.64
C ILE A 149 -17.54 23.41 18.84
N VAL A 150 -17.66 23.42 17.50
CA VAL A 150 -16.90 22.49 16.64
C VAL A 150 -15.40 22.69 16.79
N ALA A 151 -14.92 23.94 16.80
CA ALA A 151 -13.50 24.23 17.00
C ALA A 151 -13.01 23.75 18.38
N VAL A 152 -13.80 23.96 19.44
CA VAL A 152 -13.44 23.44 20.78
C VAL A 152 -13.44 21.91 20.82
N ASP A 153 -14.42 21.25 20.20
CA ASP A 153 -14.52 19.79 20.16
C ASP A 153 -13.34 19.19 19.39
N LEU A 154 -13.01 19.74 18.22
CA LEU A 154 -11.88 19.30 17.40
C LEU A 154 -10.54 19.61 18.07
N PHE A 155 -10.39 20.76 18.75
CA PHE A 155 -9.24 21.06 19.60
C PHE A 155 -9.04 19.97 20.68
N VAL A 156 -10.11 19.60 21.40
CA VAL A 156 -10.05 18.56 22.42
C VAL A 156 -9.69 17.21 21.80
N VAL A 157 -10.27 16.87 20.65
CA VAL A 157 -9.97 15.62 19.93
C VAL A 157 -8.51 15.55 19.52
N ILE A 158 -7.96 16.62 18.93
CA ILE A 158 -6.55 16.71 18.54
C ILE A 158 -5.67 16.47 19.77
N HIS A 159 -5.88 17.23 20.84
CA HIS A 159 -5.05 17.14 22.03
C HIS A 159 -5.16 15.78 22.74
N VAL A 160 -6.36 15.22 22.89
CA VAL A 160 -6.56 13.94 23.58
C VAL A 160 -5.98 12.78 22.77
N ILE A 161 -6.32 12.67 21.48
CA ILE A 161 -5.85 11.57 20.63
C ILE A 161 -4.33 11.61 20.52
N PHE A 162 -3.76 12.78 20.22
CA PHE A 162 -2.33 12.90 19.95
C PHE A 162 -1.53 12.71 21.22
N HIS A 163 -2.03 13.20 22.36
CA HIS A 163 -1.40 12.95 23.65
C HIS A 163 -1.37 11.46 23.96
N SER A 164 -2.50 10.74 23.85
CA SER A 164 -2.55 9.29 24.07
C SER A 164 -1.60 8.50 23.15
N LEU A 165 -1.48 8.89 21.88
CA LEU A 165 -0.56 8.23 20.94
C LEU A 165 0.91 8.53 21.25
N SER A 166 1.22 9.78 21.62
CA SER A 166 2.60 10.20 21.98
C SER A 166 3.09 9.59 23.30
N ASP A 167 2.19 9.41 24.26
CA ASP A 167 2.48 8.89 25.60
C ASP A 167 3.14 7.50 25.54
N LEU A 168 2.73 6.65 24.59
CA LEU A 168 3.31 5.32 24.41
C LEU A 168 4.81 5.39 24.10
N PHE A 169 5.21 6.33 23.23
CA PHE A 169 6.60 6.54 22.86
C PHE A 169 7.42 7.00 24.07
N GLU A 170 6.96 8.02 24.80
CA GLU A 170 7.66 8.54 25.98
C GLU A 170 7.88 7.47 27.06
N VAL A 171 6.82 6.69 27.35
CA VAL A 171 6.90 5.62 28.34
C VAL A 171 7.87 4.53 27.90
N SER A 172 7.95 4.22 26.59
CA SER A 172 8.89 3.23 26.05
C SER A 172 10.35 3.68 26.16
N VAL A 173 10.64 4.96 25.89
CA VAL A 173 11.99 5.52 26.03
C VAL A 173 12.41 5.52 27.50
N GLY A 174 11.53 6.03 28.38
CA GLY A 174 11.79 6.05 29.82
C GLY A 174 12.03 4.65 30.40
N PHE A 175 11.26 3.65 29.95
CA PHE A 175 11.48 2.26 30.31
C PHE A 175 12.87 1.75 29.88
N LEU A 176 13.26 1.97 28.62
CA LEU A 176 14.54 1.50 28.11
C LEU A 176 15.72 2.16 28.81
N ASP A 177 15.66 3.46 29.09
CA ASP A 177 16.72 4.19 29.77
C ASP A 177 16.86 3.76 31.24
N GLU A 178 15.74 3.57 31.94
CA GLU A 178 15.75 3.03 33.30
C GLU A 178 16.34 1.60 33.34
N MET A 179 16.01 0.75 32.35
CA MET A 179 16.55 -0.60 32.24
C MET A 179 18.05 -0.62 31.89
N LYS A 180 18.56 0.37 31.14
CA LYS A 180 20.01 0.52 30.90
C LYS A 180 20.78 0.89 32.18
N LEU A 181 20.20 1.75 33.01
CA LEU A 181 20.79 2.22 34.27
C LEU A 181 20.64 1.21 35.42
N TYR A 182 19.74 0.23 35.28
CA TYR A 182 19.45 -0.74 36.33
C TYR A 182 20.64 -1.70 36.59
N HIS A 183 21.38 -1.39 37.66
CA HIS A 183 22.67 -2.00 38.01
C HIS A 183 22.63 -3.53 38.15
N LYS A 184 21.49 -4.10 38.55
CA LYS A 184 21.31 -5.55 38.80
C LYS A 184 21.45 -6.41 37.54
N PHE A 185 21.12 -5.88 36.37
CA PHE A 185 21.29 -6.56 35.07
C PHE A 185 22.48 -6.05 34.26
N GLY A 186 23.13 -4.97 34.72
CA GLY A 186 24.23 -4.27 34.05
C GLY A 186 25.49 -5.10 33.79
N ASN A 187 25.63 -6.32 34.32
CA ASN A 187 26.78 -7.20 34.06
C ASN A 187 26.49 -8.38 33.12
N ARG A 188 25.24 -8.63 32.73
CA ARG A 188 24.92 -9.72 31.80
C ARG A 188 25.08 -9.25 30.35
N LYS A 189 26.08 -9.80 29.64
CA LYS A 189 26.35 -9.49 28.21
C LYS A 189 25.11 -9.66 27.33
N TRP A 190 24.33 -10.72 27.57
CA TRP A 190 23.08 -10.98 26.86
C TRP A 190 22.05 -9.85 27.04
N PHE A 191 21.88 -9.36 28.27
CA PHE A 191 20.90 -8.31 28.59
C PHE A 191 21.23 -6.98 27.90
N LYS A 192 22.52 -6.58 27.92
CA LYS A 192 22.97 -5.39 27.19
C LYS A 192 22.75 -5.51 25.68
N LYS A 193 23.02 -6.69 25.11
CA LYS A 193 22.72 -6.95 23.69
C LYS A 193 21.22 -6.90 23.41
N PHE A 194 20.41 -7.48 24.28
CA PHE A 194 18.95 -7.46 24.18
C PHE A 194 18.40 -6.03 24.20
N LEU A 195 18.75 -5.21 25.19
CA LEU A 195 18.31 -3.82 25.26
C LEU A 195 18.80 -2.99 24.06
N LYS A 196 20.03 -3.22 23.57
CA LYS A 196 20.52 -2.56 22.36
C LYS A 196 19.75 -2.96 21.10
N SER A 197 19.20 -4.18 21.07
CA SER A 197 18.39 -4.68 19.95
C SER A 197 16.93 -4.24 19.97
N CYS A 198 16.48 -3.61 21.06
CA CYS A 198 15.09 -3.22 21.25
C CYS A 198 14.88 -1.73 20.95
N PRO A 199 14.30 -1.37 19.78
CA PRO A 199 13.90 0.01 19.52
C PRO A 199 12.75 0.47 20.45
N PRO A 200 12.64 1.78 20.72
CA PRO A 200 11.48 2.37 21.38
C PRO A 200 10.22 2.18 20.53
N LEU A 201 9.05 2.19 21.16
CA LEU A 201 7.77 1.97 20.52
C LEU A 201 7.34 3.25 19.79
N LYS A 202 7.38 3.24 18.46
CA LYS A 202 7.02 4.40 17.63
C LYS A 202 5.73 4.10 16.88
N LEU A 203 4.69 4.88 17.14
CA LEU A 203 3.48 4.89 16.32
C LEU A 203 3.68 5.84 15.15
N THR A 204 3.64 5.32 13.93
CA THR A 204 3.93 6.08 12.71
C THR A 204 2.70 6.82 12.22
N ILE A 205 2.89 7.99 11.60
CA ILE A 205 1.80 8.82 11.03
C ILE A 205 1.48 8.43 9.57
N GLY A 206 2.42 7.77 8.88
CA GLY A 206 2.29 7.32 7.48
C GLY A 206 3.47 7.75 6.61
N ASP A 207 4.02 8.94 6.84
CA ASP A 207 5.09 9.56 6.04
C ASP A 207 6.50 9.33 6.62
N GLY A 208 6.68 8.26 7.41
CA GLY A 208 7.90 8.01 8.18
C GLY A 208 8.07 8.86 9.44
N GLN A 209 7.22 9.86 9.67
CA GLN A 209 7.10 10.58 10.94
C GLN A 209 6.35 9.76 12.00
N TYR A 210 6.55 10.06 13.28
CA TYR A 210 5.95 9.34 14.41
C TYR A 210 5.34 10.31 15.43
N PHE A 211 4.37 9.83 16.21
CA PHE A 211 3.76 10.63 17.27
C PHE A 211 4.73 10.84 18.44
N ASP A 212 4.94 12.11 18.75
CA ASP A 212 5.72 12.61 19.88
C ASP A 212 4.98 13.74 20.60
N ARG A 213 5.52 14.22 21.72
CA ARG A 213 4.88 15.27 22.53
C ARG A 213 4.67 16.58 21.77
N MET A 214 5.51 16.83 20.76
CA MET A 214 5.47 18.04 19.97
C MET A 214 4.50 17.94 18.80
N THR A 215 4.00 16.75 18.45
CA THR A 215 3.17 16.53 17.26
C THR A 215 1.90 17.38 17.29
N ALA A 216 1.23 17.47 18.46
CA ALA A 216 0.06 18.33 18.59
C ALA A 216 0.41 19.81 18.31
N LEU A 217 1.52 20.30 18.87
CA LEU A 217 2.00 21.68 18.64
C LEU A 217 2.48 21.91 17.20
N GLY A 218 3.09 20.89 16.58
CA GLY A 218 3.51 20.93 15.18
C GLY A 218 2.32 21.11 14.24
N ILE A 219 1.20 20.44 14.53
CA ILE A 219 -0.07 20.68 13.82
C ILE A 219 -0.55 22.11 14.02
N TRP A 220 -0.47 22.66 15.23
CA TRP A 220 -0.83 24.06 15.47
C TRP A 220 0.01 25.06 14.67
N GLN A 221 1.30 24.76 14.47
CA GLN A 221 2.17 25.58 13.62
C GLN A 221 1.74 25.59 12.14
N TYR A 222 1.07 24.53 11.66
CA TYR A 222 0.47 24.54 10.33
C TYR A 222 -0.74 25.48 10.22
N PHE A 223 -1.44 25.74 11.32
CA PHE A 223 -2.57 26.68 11.36
C PHE A 223 -2.13 28.14 11.48
N GLU A 224 -0.98 28.41 12.10
CA GLU A 224 -0.48 29.76 12.36
C GLU A 224 0.27 30.37 11.16
N ASN A 225 0.83 29.53 10.28
CA ASN A 225 1.46 29.96 9.04
C ASN A 225 0.42 29.99 7.90
N PRO A 226 0.23 31.11 7.18
CA PRO A 226 -0.73 31.18 6.09
C PRO A 226 -0.37 30.14 5.03
N ILE A 227 -1.29 29.20 4.80
CA ILE A 227 -1.19 28.19 3.73
C ILE A 227 -0.91 28.95 2.43
N PRO A 228 0.21 28.68 1.72
CA PRO A 228 0.47 29.34 0.46
C PRO A 228 -0.71 29.05 -0.48
N LEU A 229 -1.23 30.08 -1.16
CA LEU A 229 -2.38 30.00 -2.08
C LEU A 229 -2.26 28.87 -3.12
N SER A 230 -1.05 28.39 -3.41
CA SER A 230 -0.75 27.23 -4.25
C SER A 230 -1.18 25.89 -3.62
N ALA A 231 -1.05 25.72 -2.30
CA ALA A 231 -1.50 24.53 -1.59
C ALA A 231 -3.03 24.50 -1.46
N LEU A 232 -3.67 25.64 -1.21
CA LEU A 232 -5.15 25.76 -1.27
C LEU A 232 -5.72 25.38 -2.64
N ARG A 233 -5.10 25.82 -3.75
CA ARG A 233 -5.49 25.39 -5.11
C ARG A 233 -5.24 23.91 -5.39
N SER A 234 -4.17 23.33 -4.82
CA SER A 234 -3.89 21.90 -4.93
C SER A 234 -4.93 21.08 -4.18
N TRP A 235 -5.45 21.60 -3.07
CA TRP A 235 -6.48 20.96 -2.28
C TRP A 235 -7.88 21.16 -2.87
N GLU A 236 -8.18 22.33 -3.46
CA GLU A 236 -9.38 22.54 -4.29
C GLU A 236 -9.47 21.52 -5.43
N LYS A 237 -8.38 21.30 -6.17
CA LYS A 237 -8.33 20.27 -7.22
C LYS A 237 -8.56 18.85 -6.68
N PHE A 238 -8.00 18.55 -5.51
CA PHE A 238 -8.22 17.26 -4.86
C PHE A 238 -9.68 17.07 -4.42
N PHE A 239 -10.35 18.14 -3.95
CA PHE A 239 -11.77 18.09 -3.59
C PHE A 239 -12.70 18.07 -4.82
N GLU A 240 -12.38 18.78 -5.89
CA GLU A 240 -13.09 18.68 -7.18
C GLU A 240 -13.02 17.26 -7.74
N GLU A 241 -11.85 16.61 -7.71
CA GLU A 241 -11.70 15.21 -8.16
C GLU A 241 -12.45 14.18 -7.30
N GLN A 242 -12.74 14.47 -6.03
CA GLN A 242 -13.39 13.52 -5.12
C GLN A 242 -14.93 13.68 -5.04
N PHE A 243 -15.49 14.83 -5.44
CA PHE A 243 -16.91 15.15 -5.22
C PHE A 243 -17.70 15.55 -6.48
N GLU A 244 -17.11 15.55 -7.68
CA GLU A 244 -17.87 15.78 -8.91
C GLU A 244 -18.55 14.48 -9.41
N SER A 245 -19.84 14.34 -9.12
CA SER A 245 -20.73 13.48 -9.91
C SER A 245 -20.96 14.11 -11.28
N PRO A 246 -21.00 13.34 -12.39
CA PRO A 246 -21.15 13.92 -13.72
C PRO A 246 -22.46 14.71 -13.83
N GLU A 247 -22.34 16.01 -14.12
CA GLU A 247 -23.47 16.90 -14.37
C GLU A 247 -24.30 16.42 -15.57
N ILE A 248 -25.60 16.29 -15.36
CA ILE A 248 -26.61 16.10 -16.40
C ILE A 248 -26.92 17.48 -16.98
N THR A 249 -26.56 17.70 -18.25
CA THR A 249 -26.97 18.90 -18.98
C THR A 249 -28.44 18.81 -19.45
N PRO A 250 -29.25 19.87 -19.34
CA PRO A 250 -30.65 19.88 -19.74
C PRO A 250 -30.85 20.09 -21.26
N GLU A 251 -31.98 19.58 -21.73
CA GLU A 251 -32.41 19.36 -23.11
C GLU A 251 -32.47 20.60 -24.03
N THR A 252 -32.21 20.38 -25.33
CA THR A 252 -32.85 21.10 -26.43
C THR A 252 -33.58 20.13 -27.36
N ASN A 253 -34.76 20.56 -27.80
CA ASN A 253 -35.93 19.78 -28.16
C ASN A 253 -36.05 19.34 -29.65
N ILE A 254 -36.54 18.09 -29.81
CA ILE A 254 -37.64 17.59 -30.69
C ILE A 254 -37.51 17.59 -32.23
N ALA A 255 -37.61 16.37 -32.82
CA ALA A 255 -38.64 15.99 -33.80
C ALA A 255 -38.73 14.44 -33.97
N PRO A 256 -39.87 13.85 -34.40
CA PRO A 256 -40.33 12.55 -33.89
C PRO A 256 -40.31 11.34 -34.86
N SER A 257 -40.48 10.16 -34.24
CA SER A 257 -40.92 8.84 -34.77
C SER A 257 -39.83 7.87 -35.30
N PRO A 258 -40.10 6.55 -35.39
CA PRO A 258 -41.24 5.77 -34.90
C PRO A 258 -40.82 4.57 -34.01
N THR A 259 -41.75 4.06 -33.22
CA THR A 259 -41.61 2.84 -32.40
C THR A 259 -41.47 1.59 -33.27
N PRO A 260 -40.51 0.68 -32.96
CA PRO A 260 -40.63 -0.72 -33.36
C PRO A 260 -40.50 -1.66 -32.15
N ILE A 261 -41.63 -2.29 -31.86
CA ILE A 261 -41.86 -3.68 -31.43
C ILE A 261 -40.59 -4.51 -31.11
N LEU A 262 -40.48 -4.94 -29.85
CA LEU A 262 -39.59 -6.00 -29.36
C LEU A 262 -39.86 -7.35 -30.06
N PRO A 263 -38.83 -8.05 -30.59
CA PRO A 263 -38.88 -9.49 -30.79
C PRO A 263 -38.31 -10.24 -29.57
N GLN A 264 -38.97 -11.34 -29.22
CA GLN A 264 -38.56 -12.31 -28.20
C GLN A 264 -37.27 -13.06 -28.57
N PRO A 265 -36.54 -13.63 -27.58
CA PRO A 265 -35.30 -14.36 -27.85
C PRO A 265 -35.54 -15.71 -28.51
N ALA A 266 -34.78 -15.99 -29.57
CA ALA A 266 -34.69 -17.30 -30.20
C ALA A 266 -33.69 -18.19 -29.46
N ILE A 267 -34.12 -19.42 -29.16
CA ILE A 267 -33.33 -20.52 -28.61
C ILE A 267 -32.35 -21.03 -29.68
N PRO A 268 -31.03 -21.12 -29.42
CA PRO A 268 -30.13 -21.88 -30.28
C PRO A 268 -30.15 -23.36 -29.91
N ALA A 269 -30.24 -24.19 -30.94
CA ALA A 269 -30.29 -25.64 -30.90
C ALA A 269 -29.03 -26.29 -30.29
N ALA A 270 -29.24 -27.48 -29.73
CA ALA A 270 -28.22 -28.36 -29.18
C ALA A 270 -27.10 -28.69 -30.20
N PRO A 271 -25.82 -28.74 -29.78
CA PRO A 271 -24.78 -29.34 -30.59
C PRO A 271 -24.76 -30.87 -30.46
N VAL A 272 -24.62 -31.47 -31.64
CA VAL A 272 -24.55 -32.89 -31.95
C VAL A 272 -23.34 -33.56 -31.32
N VAL A 273 -23.57 -34.74 -30.73
CA VAL A 273 -22.56 -35.69 -30.24
C VAL A 273 -21.87 -36.39 -31.43
N PRO A 274 -20.54 -36.39 -31.54
CA PRO A 274 -19.82 -37.38 -32.33
C PRO A 274 -19.43 -38.60 -31.47
N GLN A 275 -19.58 -39.76 -32.09
CA GLN A 275 -19.42 -41.07 -31.50
C GLN A 275 -17.97 -41.42 -31.13
N ILE A 276 -17.91 -42.26 -30.10
CA ILE A 276 -16.79 -43.06 -29.61
C ILE A 276 -16.22 -43.92 -30.75
N VAL A 277 -14.91 -43.83 -30.97
CA VAL A 277 -14.13 -44.89 -31.62
C VAL A 277 -13.15 -45.41 -30.57
N ALA A 278 -13.32 -46.69 -30.24
CA ALA A 278 -12.45 -47.44 -29.35
C ALA A 278 -11.11 -47.74 -30.05
N VAL A 279 -10.01 -47.58 -29.31
CA VAL A 279 -8.77 -48.33 -29.56
C VAL A 279 -8.33 -48.89 -28.21
N ASP A 280 -8.18 -50.21 -28.21
CA ASP A 280 -7.81 -51.05 -27.09
C ASP A 280 -6.28 -51.31 -27.09
N VAL A 281 -5.80 -52.05 -26.09
CA VAL A 281 -4.49 -52.74 -25.99
C VAL A 281 -3.41 -52.07 -25.10
N SER A 282 -3.53 -52.36 -23.80
CA SER A 282 -2.55 -53.04 -22.92
C SER A 282 -1.03 -52.91 -23.14
N ALA A 283 -0.30 -52.53 -22.07
CA ALA A 283 0.88 -53.20 -21.48
C ALA A 283 1.43 -52.32 -20.32
N GLY A 284 1.56 -52.80 -19.09
CA GLY A 284 2.81 -53.40 -18.55
C GLY A 284 3.60 -52.35 -17.74
N PHE A 285 3.47 -52.32 -16.41
CA PHE A 285 4.47 -52.79 -15.44
C PHE A 285 5.85 -52.10 -15.56
N GLU A 286 6.20 -51.22 -14.60
CA GLU A 286 7.24 -51.47 -13.58
C GLU A 286 7.81 -50.19 -12.95
N THR A 287 7.86 -50.24 -11.62
CA THR A 287 8.69 -49.43 -10.74
C THR A 287 10.17 -49.65 -10.99
N SER A 288 10.98 -48.59 -11.06
CA SER A 288 12.40 -48.70 -10.74
C SER A 288 12.98 -47.35 -10.29
N ALA A 289 13.25 -47.25 -8.99
CA ALA A 289 14.29 -46.38 -8.43
C ALA A 289 15.68 -46.97 -8.75
N ILE A 290 16.78 -46.18 -8.66
CA ILE A 290 18.22 -46.53 -8.42
C ILE A 290 19.14 -45.38 -8.98
N PRO A 291 20.36 -45.07 -8.45
CA PRO A 291 20.56 -43.89 -7.60
C PRO A 291 21.83 -43.03 -7.93
N LEU A 292 22.08 -42.01 -7.11
CA LEU A 292 23.36 -41.45 -6.61
C LEU A 292 24.67 -41.64 -7.42
N HIS A 293 25.41 -40.55 -7.67
CA HIS A 293 26.85 -40.54 -7.38
C HIS A 293 27.44 -39.15 -7.11
N LYS A 294 28.20 -39.09 -6.02
CA LYS A 294 29.10 -38.01 -5.57
C LYS A 294 30.45 -38.08 -6.30
N GLU A 295 31.16 -36.94 -6.19
CA GLU A 295 32.62 -36.74 -6.20
C GLU A 295 33.34 -36.61 -7.55
N VAL A 296 33.80 -35.38 -7.85
CA VAL A 296 35.22 -35.09 -8.14
C VAL A 296 35.59 -33.72 -7.53
N GLU A 297 36.71 -33.74 -6.80
CA GLU A 297 37.33 -32.72 -5.97
C GLU A 297 37.88 -31.47 -6.67
N GLU A 298 38.06 -30.44 -5.84
CA GLU A 298 39.09 -29.41 -5.81
C GLU A 298 40.16 -29.40 -6.92
N LYS A 299 40.22 -28.28 -7.65
CA LYS A 299 41.50 -27.66 -8.04
C LYS A 299 41.30 -26.20 -8.45
N GLY A 300 41.97 -25.29 -7.74
CA GLY A 300 42.35 -23.98 -8.29
C GLY A 300 41.76 -22.77 -7.59
N ARG A 301 42.24 -22.49 -6.37
CA ARG A 301 42.32 -21.13 -5.83
C ARG A 301 43.05 -20.23 -6.83
N LYS A 302 42.30 -19.43 -7.59
CA LYS A 302 42.80 -18.20 -8.21
C LYS A 302 42.12 -17.05 -7.51
N ASN A 303 42.94 -16.25 -6.84
CA ASN A 303 42.55 -15.02 -6.19
C ASN A 303 42.01 -14.06 -7.27
N VAL A 304 40.70 -13.84 -7.29
CA VAL A 304 40.08 -12.68 -7.93
C VAL A 304 39.46 -11.86 -6.80
N THR A 305 40.34 -11.35 -5.94
CA THR A 305 40.05 -10.17 -5.13
C THR A 305 40.46 -8.96 -5.96
N GLU A 306 39.60 -8.52 -6.88
CA GLU A 306 39.59 -7.13 -7.37
C GLU A 306 38.30 -6.86 -8.17
N SER A 307 37.66 -5.74 -7.80
CA SER A 307 36.39 -5.18 -8.24
C SER A 307 35.16 -6.07 -8.02
N TYR A 308 34.42 -5.88 -6.92
CA TYR A 308 32.99 -5.48 -6.90
C TYR A 308 32.54 -5.35 -5.43
N PRO A 309 31.72 -4.35 -5.09
CA PRO A 309 31.48 -3.98 -3.70
C PRO A 309 30.55 -4.98 -3.01
N SER A 310 30.73 -5.12 -1.69
CA SER A 310 29.98 -6.04 -0.82
C SER A 310 28.46 -5.80 -0.88
N PRO A 311 27.60 -6.80 -0.58
CA PRO A 311 26.15 -6.67 -0.52
C PRO A 311 25.62 -5.50 0.34
N LEU A 312 26.39 -5.08 1.36
CA LEU A 312 26.07 -3.88 2.15
C LEU A 312 26.11 -2.56 1.36
N ALA A 313 26.92 -2.47 0.30
CA ALA A 313 26.99 -1.29 -0.57
C ALA A 313 25.77 -1.21 -1.52
N VAL A 314 25.16 -2.35 -1.86
CA VAL A 314 23.90 -2.38 -2.63
C VAL A 314 22.74 -1.86 -1.76
N VAL A 315 22.78 -2.13 -0.45
CA VAL A 315 21.80 -1.60 0.52
C VAL A 315 21.91 -0.07 0.67
N GLU A 316 23.10 0.51 0.55
CA GLU A 316 23.30 1.97 0.55
C GLU A 316 23.06 2.63 -0.83
N ALA A 317 23.27 1.91 -1.94
CA ALA A 317 23.15 2.48 -3.30
C ALA A 317 21.70 2.61 -3.84
N VAL A 318 20.70 2.06 -3.15
CA VAL A 318 19.27 2.33 -3.45
C VAL A 318 18.84 3.72 -2.94
N GLN A 319 19.73 4.47 -2.28
CA GLN A 319 19.48 5.84 -1.85
C GLN A 319 19.56 6.85 -2.99
N PHE A 320 18.37 7.33 -3.41
CA PHE A 320 17.98 8.65 -3.95
C PHE A 320 18.81 9.34 -5.08
N ASP A 321 20.14 9.34 -5.06
CA ASP A 321 20.96 10.15 -6.00
C ASP A 321 21.17 9.47 -7.38
N SER A 322 21.17 8.13 -7.41
CA SER A 322 21.18 7.34 -8.66
C SER A 322 19.84 7.41 -9.41
N ALA A 323 18.73 7.52 -8.66
CA ALA A 323 17.36 7.47 -9.15
C ALA A 323 16.96 8.69 -10.00
N ILE A 324 17.36 9.89 -9.55
CA ILE A 324 17.08 11.14 -10.26
C ILE A 324 17.84 11.15 -11.60
N ASN A 325 19.10 10.73 -11.59
CA ASN A 325 19.92 10.67 -12.80
C ASN A 325 19.37 9.69 -13.86
N ALA A 326 18.85 8.53 -13.45
CA ALA A 326 18.22 7.57 -14.36
C ALA A 326 16.92 8.13 -14.97
N ARG A 327 16.03 8.71 -14.16
CA ARG A 327 14.77 9.33 -14.64
C ARG A 327 15.02 10.55 -15.54
N ASP A 328 15.97 11.41 -15.18
CA ASP A 328 16.35 12.56 -16.00
C ASP A 328 17.07 12.15 -17.30
N LYS A 329 17.78 11.01 -17.29
CA LYS A 329 18.38 10.43 -18.50
C LYS A 329 17.29 9.87 -19.42
N LEU A 330 16.29 9.17 -18.89
CA LEU A 330 15.14 8.66 -19.67
C LEU A 330 14.36 9.80 -20.31
N ARG A 331 14.05 10.85 -19.54
CA ARG A 331 13.34 12.02 -20.03
C ARG A 331 14.09 12.72 -21.17
N ARG A 332 15.41 12.91 -21.02
CA ARG A 332 16.27 13.49 -22.07
C ARG A 332 16.39 12.60 -23.31
N MET A 333 16.41 11.27 -23.14
CA MET A 333 16.43 10.32 -24.27
C MET A 333 15.12 10.37 -25.07
N GLN A 334 13.97 10.45 -24.40
CA GLN A 334 12.68 10.64 -25.07
C GLN A 334 12.56 11.99 -25.77
N GLU A 335 13.04 13.08 -25.16
CA GLU A 335 13.07 14.42 -25.78
C GLU A 335 13.99 14.46 -27.01
N SER A 336 14.97 13.55 -27.11
CA SER A 336 15.88 13.42 -28.25
C SER A 336 15.36 12.55 -29.41
N GLY A 337 14.21 11.89 -29.26
CA GLY A 337 13.61 11.04 -30.30
C GLY A 337 14.39 9.74 -30.60
N GLN A 338 15.17 9.25 -29.64
CA GLN A 338 15.80 7.92 -29.75
C GLN A 338 14.82 6.85 -29.25
N ASP A 339 14.26 6.07 -30.17
CA ASP A 339 13.24 5.03 -29.90
C ASP A 339 13.80 3.70 -29.35
N GLU A 340 15.12 3.57 -29.28
CA GLU A 340 15.80 2.33 -28.91
C GLU A 340 16.54 2.46 -27.57
N MET A 341 16.12 1.66 -26.59
CA MET A 341 16.66 1.69 -25.25
C MET A 341 17.11 0.31 -24.77
N CYS A 342 18.39 0.23 -24.38
CA CYS A 342 18.96 -0.93 -23.71
C CYS A 342 18.24 -1.20 -22.38
N PRO A 343 18.14 -2.48 -21.96
CA PRO A 343 17.53 -2.85 -20.69
C PRO A 343 18.17 -2.11 -19.51
N THR A 344 17.37 -1.34 -18.78
CA THR A 344 17.84 -0.53 -17.64
C THR A 344 16.86 -0.66 -16.48
N TRP A 345 17.39 -0.77 -15.26
CA TRP A 345 16.59 -0.77 -14.03
C TRP A 345 16.32 0.65 -13.57
N VAL A 346 15.05 0.96 -13.34
CA VAL A 346 14.59 2.30 -12.98
C VAL A 346 13.83 2.22 -11.67
N PRO A 347 14.21 2.99 -10.65
CA PRO A 347 13.55 2.94 -9.35
C PRO A 347 12.09 3.42 -9.47
N GLY A 348 11.20 2.71 -8.78
CA GLY A 348 9.78 2.98 -8.67
C GLY A 348 9.30 2.72 -7.24
N SER A 349 8.21 3.36 -6.86
CA SER A 349 7.61 3.16 -5.54
C SER A 349 6.12 3.38 -5.57
N TYR A 350 5.38 2.73 -4.67
CA TYR A 350 3.94 2.96 -4.47
C TYR A 350 3.09 2.86 -5.75
N GLY A 351 3.40 1.90 -6.63
CA GLY A 351 2.68 1.68 -7.89
C GLY A 351 3.18 2.52 -9.07
N ASP A 352 4.23 3.34 -8.87
CA ASP A 352 4.89 4.04 -9.97
C ASP A 352 5.47 3.03 -10.98
N ILE A 353 5.13 3.22 -12.25
CA ILE A 353 5.58 2.43 -13.39
C ILE A 353 6.18 3.41 -14.40
N PRO A 354 7.51 3.41 -14.61
CA PRO A 354 8.16 4.36 -15.49
C PRO A 354 7.71 4.20 -16.94
N LEU A 355 7.71 5.31 -17.68
CA LEU A 355 7.46 5.30 -19.12
C LEU A 355 8.49 4.41 -19.84
N GLY A 356 8.02 3.56 -20.76
CA GLY A 356 8.85 2.59 -21.46
C GLY A 356 9.12 1.29 -20.67
N ALA A 357 8.45 1.09 -19.53
CA ALA A 357 8.56 -0.17 -18.77
C ALA A 357 8.25 -1.38 -19.66
N TYR A 358 9.07 -2.42 -19.53
CA TYR A 358 8.95 -3.62 -20.33
C TYR A 358 7.73 -4.44 -19.88
N VAL A 359 6.74 -4.56 -20.77
CA VAL A 359 5.53 -5.35 -20.53
C VAL A 359 5.86 -6.82 -20.69
N SER A 360 5.74 -7.59 -19.61
CA SER A 360 6.08 -9.02 -19.60
C SER A 360 4.89 -9.93 -19.87
N GLY A 361 3.67 -9.42 -19.70
CA GLY A 361 2.43 -10.15 -19.89
C GLY A 361 1.20 -9.33 -19.50
N TYR A 362 0.06 -10.00 -19.51
CA TYR A 362 -1.23 -9.46 -19.10
C TYR A 362 -1.88 -10.44 -18.12
N GLU A 363 -2.46 -9.92 -17.04
CA GLU A 363 -3.20 -10.71 -16.06
C GLU A 363 -4.71 -10.58 -16.36
N ASN A 364 -5.36 -11.71 -16.64
CA ASN A 364 -6.78 -11.76 -16.97
C ASN A 364 -7.59 -12.11 -15.71
N LYS A 365 -8.08 -11.10 -14.99
CA LYS A 365 -8.90 -11.24 -13.77
C LYS A 365 -10.39 -11.04 -14.06
N GLY A 366 -10.97 -11.84 -14.97
CA GLY A 366 -12.41 -11.80 -15.25
C GLY A 366 -12.89 -10.53 -15.96
N LEU A 367 -14.05 -9.98 -15.58
CA LEU A 367 -14.90 -9.01 -16.31
C LEU A 367 -14.27 -7.65 -16.69
N HIS A 368 -12.97 -7.42 -16.42
CA HIS A 368 -12.26 -6.21 -16.79
C HIS A 368 -10.97 -6.57 -17.55
N ASP A 369 -10.75 -5.88 -18.68
CA ASP A 369 -9.64 -6.09 -19.61
C ASP A 369 -8.27 -6.26 -18.93
N GLY A 370 -7.43 -7.10 -19.55
CA GLY A 370 -6.15 -7.58 -19.05
C GLY A 370 -5.22 -6.47 -18.53
N LYS A 371 -4.91 -6.53 -17.23
CA LYS A 371 -3.98 -5.60 -16.60
C LYS A 371 -2.56 -5.91 -17.06
N LYS A 372 -1.80 -4.89 -17.47
CA LYS A 372 -0.38 -5.06 -17.84
C LYS A 372 0.44 -5.45 -16.61
N VAL A 373 1.28 -6.45 -16.82
CA VAL A 373 2.29 -6.93 -15.86
C VAL A 373 3.66 -6.50 -16.36
N PHE A 374 4.48 -5.97 -15.47
CA PHE A 374 5.84 -5.51 -15.75
C PHE A 374 6.85 -6.26 -14.89
N VAL A 375 8.07 -6.40 -15.40
CA VAL A 375 9.18 -6.98 -14.64
C VAL A 375 9.66 -5.97 -13.60
N ALA A 376 9.68 -6.39 -12.34
CA ALA A 376 10.25 -5.61 -11.24
C ALA A 376 11.30 -6.43 -10.50
N ARG A 377 12.13 -5.77 -9.69
CA ARG A 377 12.96 -6.42 -8.68
C ARG A 377 12.97 -5.60 -7.41
N ALA A 378 13.09 -6.27 -6.28
CA ALA A 378 13.07 -5.60 -4.99
C ALA A 378 13.98 -6.31 -3.99
N VAL A 379 14.48 -5.55 -3.03
CA VAL A 379 15.33 -6.08 -1.96
C VAL A 379 14.45 -6.69 -0.89
N PHE A 380 14.66 -7.97 -0.60
CA PHE A 380 14.00 -8.67 0.49
C PHE A 380 14.96 -9.67 1.14
N ASN A 381 15.03 -9.63 2.47
CA ASN A 381 15.90 -10.50 3.28
C ASN A 381 17.37 -10.59 2.77
N GLN A 382 17.97 -9.45 2.45
CA GLN A 382 19.35 -9.33 1.90
C GLN A 382 19.55 -9.85 0.47
N SER A 383 18.51 -10.36 -0.18
CA SER A 383 18.51 -10.76 -1.58
C SER A 383 17.85 -9.69 -2.45
N LEU A 384 18.33 -9.52 -3.68
CA LEU A 384 17.66 -8.74 -4.72
C LEU A 384 16.86 -9.71 -5.58
N ILE A 385 15.54 -9.73 -5.41
CA ILE A 385 14.66 -10.76 -5.96
C ILE A 385 13.83 -10.16 -7.11
N PRO A 386 13.90 -10.72 -8.34
CA PRO A 386 13.00 -10.33 -9.42
C PRO A 386 11.59 -10.87 -9.18
N GLY A 387 10.61 -10.12 -9.66
CA GLY A 387 9.19 -10.38 -9.51
C GLY A 387 8.38 -9.54 -10.48
N LYS A 388 7.17 -9.15 -10.09
CA LYS A 388 6.24 -8.43 -10.95
C LYS A 388 5.62 -7.21 -10.29
N VAL A 389 5.28 -6.22 -11.10
CA VAL A 389 4.37 -5.13 -10.71
C VAL A 389 3.20 -5.10 -11.70
N VAL A 390 1.99 -4.91 -11.19
CA VAL A 390 0.75 -4.95 -11.97
C VAL A 390 0.13 -3.55 -12.01
N THR A 391 -0.39 -3.16 -13.17
CA THR A 391 -1.05 -1.85 -13.33
C THR A 391 -2.19 -1.67 -12.31
N GLY A 392 -2.18 -0.55 -11.60
CA GLY A 392 -3.16 -0.22 -10.57
C GLY A 392 -2.92 -0.90 -9.22
N HIS A 393 -1.80 -1.59 -9.03
CA HIS A 393 -1.35 -2.08 -7.72
C HIS A 393 -0.28 -1.15 -7.16
N LEU A 394 -0.17 -1.05 -5.83
CA LEU A 394 0.76 -0.14 -5.15
C LEU A 394 2.14 -0.76 -4.86
N ALA A 395 2.33 -2.06 -5.11
CA ALA A 395 3.52 -2.80 -4.72
C ALA A 395 4.03 -3.70 -5.84
N ALA A 396 5.34 -3.97 -5.81
CA ALA A 396 5.94 -5.10 -6.50
C ALA A 396 5.80 -6.37 -5.65
N TYR A 397 5.64 -7.51 -6.32
CA TYR A 397 5.39 -8.82 -5.73
C TYR A 397 6.58 -9.73 -6.03
N VAL A 398 7.25 -10.19 -4.97
CA VAL A 398 8.39 -11.14 -5.06
C VAL A 398 8.09 -12.38 -4.25
N GLY A 399 8.56 -13.53 -4.73
CA GLY A 399 8.40 -14.81 -4.02
C GLY A 399 9.40 -14.90 -2.87
N TYR A 400 8.94 -15.35 -1.71
CA TYR A 400 9.84 -15.78 -0.64
C TYR A 400 9.26 -16.99 0.10
N GLY A 401 9.74 -18.17 -0.29
CA GLY A 401 9.25 -19.43 0.25
C GLY A 401 7.81 -19.68 -0.22
N PRO A 402 6.82 -19.92 0.66
CA PRO A 402 5.43 -20.14 0.24
C PRO A 402 4.63 -18.84 0.07
N TRP A 403 5.23 -17.68 0.34
CA TRP A 403 4.53 -16.39 0.44
C TRP A 403 4.92 -15.45 -0.70
N GLU A 404 3.94 -14.67 -1.16
CA GLU A 404 4.17 -13.49 -2.00
C GLU A 404 4.39 -12.27 -1.09
N MET A 405 5.55 -11.65 -1.22
CA MET A 405 5.90 -10.46 -0.46
C MET A 405 5.55 -9.20 -1.26
N SER A 406 4.75 -8.32 -0.66
CA SER A 406 4.43 -7.00 -1.22
C SER A 406 5.48 -5.98 -0.79
N LEU A 407 6.17 -5.37 -1.75
CA LEU A 407 7.26 -4.42 -1.52
C LEU A 407 6.95 -3.10 -2.23
N PHE A 408 6.97 -2.00 -1.48
CA PHE A 408 6.61 -0.67 -1.99
C PHE A 408 7.76 0.09 -2.62
N ASN A 409 9.01 -0.35 -2.41
CA ASN A 409 10.20 0.19 -3.05
C ASN A 409 10.81 -0.89 -3.92
N TYR A 410 10.97 -0.60 -5.20
CA TYR A 410 11.41 -1.58 -6.19
C TYR A 410 12.08 -0.87 -7.37
N GLU A 411 12.64 -1.65 -8.29
CA GLU A 411 13.09 -1.18 -9.59
C GLU A 411 12.27 -1.88 -10.66
N VAL A 412 11.88 -1.14 -11.70
CA VAL A 412 11.15 -1.65 -12.86
C VAL A 412 12.11 -1.73 -14.04
N LEU A 413 12.03 -2.83 -14.80
CA LEU A 413 12.82 -2.98 -16.01
C LEU A 413 12.23 -2.12 -17.13
N VAL A 414 13.06 -1.29 -17.74
CA VAL A 414 12.70 -0.42 -18.85
C VAL A 414 13.57 -0.77 -20.04
N SER A 415 12.96 -1.10 -21.18
CA SER A 415 13.67 -1.58 -22.37
C SER A 415 12.79 -1.48 -23.60
N SER A 416 13.39 -1.22 -24.75
CA SER A 416 12.69 -1.46 -26.02
C SER A 416 12.56 -2.97 -26.27
N ALA A 417 11.42 -3.40 -26.83
CA ALA A 417 11.11 -4.81 -27.04
C ALA A 417 12.12 -5.52 -27.96
N ASN A 418 12.76 -4.80 -28.88
CA ASN A 418 13.73 -5.36 -29.84
C ASN A 418 15.04 -5.85 -29.19
N TYR A 419 15.29 -5.53 -27.92
CA TYR A 419 16.53 -5.91 -27.21
C TYR A 419 16.36 -7.16 -26.34
N LEU A 420 15.12 -7.58 -26.08
CA LEU A 420 14.81 -8.65 -25.15
C LEU A 420 14.03 -9.76 -25.85
N GLU A 421 14.38 -11.00 -25.57
CA GLU A 421 13.69 -12.18 -26.07
C GLU A 421 13.45 -13.17 -24.92
N TRP A 422 12.28 -13.81 -24.91
CA TRP A 422 11.97 -14.90 -24.00
C TRP A 422 12.37 -16.23 -24.64
N ILE A 423 13.25 -16.97 -23.97
CA ILE A 423 13.81 -18.22 -24.50
C ILE A 423 13.45 -19.36 -23.55
N GLY A 424 12.90 -20.45 -24.09
CA GLY A 424 12.64 -21.66 -23.30
C GLY A 424 13.91 -22.18 -22.63
N TYR A 425 13.86 -22.43 -21.32
CA TYR A 425 14.99 -22.88 -20.52
C TYR A 425 15.66 -24.16 -21.07
N ASN A 426 14.85 -25.10 -21.58
CA ASN A 426 15.33 -26.34 -22.20
C ASN A 426 16.15 -26.08 -23.49
N LEU A 427 15.84 -25.02 -24.24
CA LEU A 427 16.57 -24.64 -25.44
C LEU A 427 17.90 -23.95 -25.12
N MET A 428 17.97 -23.22 -24.01
CA MET A 428 19.23 -22.60 -23.55
C MET A 428 20.28 -23.61 -23.12
N GLN A 429 19.88 -24.76 -22.56
CA GLN A 429 20.82 -25.84 -22.21
C GLN A 429 21.56 -26.39 -23.44
N ASN A 430 20.95 -26.30 -24.62
CA ASN A 430 21.51 -26.81 -25.88
C ASN A 430 22.53 -25.86 -26.56
N LYS A 431 22.90 -24.74 -25.91
CA LYS A 431 23.99 -23.81 -26.30
C LYS A 431 23.98 -23.24 -27.73
N SER A 432 22.85 -23.31 -28.44
CA SER A 432 22.76 -22.92 -29.86
C SER A 432 22.38 -21.44 -30.09
N LEU A 433 22.21 -20.64 -29.04
CA LEU A 433 21.76 -19.24 -29.15
C LEU A 433 22.85 -18.26 -28.68
N SER A 434 23.03 -17.18 -29.44
CA SER A 434 23.94 -16.05 -29.14
C SER A 434 23.41 -15.12 -28.04
N ASN A 435 22.41 -15.55 -27.26
CA ASN A 435 21.66 -14.69 -26.34
C ASN A 435 22.20 -14.85 -24.92
N THR A 436 22.21 -13.76 -24.14
CA THR A 436 22.70 -13.77 -22.76
C THR A 436 21.52 -13.60 -21.79
N PRO A 437 21.32 -14.50 -20.81
CA PRO A 437 20.22 -14.38 -19.87
C PRO A 437 20.37 -13.10 -19.03
N LEU A 438 19.28 -12.36 -18.86
CA LEU A 438 19.26 -11.13 -18.07
C LEU A 438 19.23 -11.48 -16.57
N ILE A 439 20.22 -10.98 -15.83
CA ILE A 439 20.28 -11.16 -14.37
C ILE A 439 19.27 -10.21 -13.74
N GLY A 440 18.31 -10.78 -13.00
CA GLY A 440 17.28 -10.06 -12.25
C GLY A 440 17.77 -9.59 -10.88
N GLY A 441 18.67 -10.35 -10.26
CA GLY A 441 19.31 -9.98 -9.01
C GLY A 441 20.19 -11.09 -8.46
N TRP A 442 20.38 -11.10 -7.15
CA TRP A 442 21.29 -12.02 -6.45
C TRP A 442 20.67 -12.47 -5.13
N ASP A 443 20.92 -13.71 -4.76
CA ASP A 443 20.55 -14.22 -3.45
C ASP A 443 21.54 -13.78 -2.36
N ASP A 444 21.28 -14.21 -1.12
CA ASP A 444 22.09 -13.90 0.06
C ASP A 444 23.50 -14.54 0.01
N ASN A 445 23.70 -15.55 -0.84
CA ASN A 445 24.98 -16.22 -1.08
C ASN A 445 25.77 -15.59 -2.24
N GLY A 446 25.13 -14.69 -3.01
CA GLY A 446 25.69 -14.06 -4.20
C GLY A 446 25.44 -14.84 -5.49
N ASP A 447 24.61 -15.88 -5.47
CA ASP A 447 24.22 -16.61 -6.67
C ASP A 447 23.23 -15.79 -7.52
N PRO A 448 23.37 -15.77 -8.85
CA PRO A 448 22.53 -14.97 -9.71
C PRO A 448 21.10 -15.54 -9.79
N ILE A 449 20.12 -14.66 -9.63
CA ILE A 449 18.70 -14.94 -9.85
C ILE A 449 18.30 -14.36 -11.20
N LEU A 450 17.80 -15.20 -12.11
CA LEU A 450 17.39 -14.79 -13.45
C LEU A 450 15.91 -14.42 -13.48
N ILE A 451 15.50 -13.69 -14.50
CA ILE A 451 14.09 -13.37 -14.74
C ILE A 451 13.48 -14.47 -15.59
N GLY A 452 12.50 -15.17 -15.02
CA GLY A 452 11.75 -16.19 -15.74
C GLY A 452 10.27 -15.88 -15.78
N ARG A 453 9.57 -16.50 -16.72
CA ARG A 453 8.12 -16.55 -16.74
C ARG A 453 7.64 -17.94 -17.09
N ALA A 454 6.46 -18.27 -16.63
CA ALA A 454 5.79 -19.51 -16.99
C ALA A 454 4.29 -19.31 -17.03
N SER A 455 3.65 -20.24 -17.73
CA SER A 455 2.21 -20.30 -17.78
C SER A 455 1.65 -20.84 -16.47
N PHE A 456 0.67 -20.15 -15.90
CA PHE A 456 0.09 -20.45 -14.60
C PHE A 456 -1.44 -20.48 -14.68
N VAL A 457 -2.01 -21.51 -14.07
CA VAL A 457 -3.45 -21.70 -13.93
C VAL A 457 -3.73 -21.69 -12.44
N ASP A 458 -4.71 -20.89 -12.02
CA ASP A 458 -5.06 -20.74 -10.61
C ASP A 458 -5.63 -22.07 -10.09
N PRO A 459 -4.98 -22.73 -9.12
CA PRO A 459 -5.43 -24.02 -8.60
C PRO A 459 -6.77 -23.91 -7.85
N ASP A 460 -7.14 -22.73 -7.36
CA ASP A 460 -8.35 -22.51 -6.58
C ASP A 460 -9.60 -22.28 -7.47
N ILE A 461 -9.42 -22.11 -8.78
CA ILE A 461 -10.52 -21.80 -9.73
C ILE A 461 -10.47 -22.77 -10.93
N TRP A 462 -11.48 -23.65 -11.00
CA TRP A 462 -11.62 -24.71 -12.01
C TRP A 462 -11.77 -24.20 -13.46
N SER A 463 -12.17 -22.94 -13.64
CA SER A 463 -12.32 -22.29 -14.96
C SER A 463 -11.40 -21.08 -15.14
N SER A 464 -10.23 -21.08 -14.48
CA SER A 464 -9.29 -19.97 -14.62
C SER A 464 -8.64 -19.96 -16.00
N GLU A 465 -8.55 -18.78 -16.60
CA GLU A 465 -7.74 -18.56 -17.79
C GLU A 465 -6.27 -18.75 -17.45
N GLN A 466 -5.51 -19.17 -18.45
CA GLN A 466 -4.08 -19.38 -18.34
C GLN A 466 -3.37 -18.01 -18.31
N ASN A 467 -2.81 -17.64 -17.15
CA ASN A 467 -2.07 -16.40 -16.96
C ASN A 467 -0.58 -16.62 -17.23
N LEU A 468 0.09 -15.59 -17.74
CA LEU A 468 1.53 -15.63 -17.92
C LEU A 468 2.21 -14.87 -16.78
N GLU A 469 2.86 -15.62 -15.90
CA GLU A 469 3.38 -15.09 -14.64
C GLU A 469 4.91 -15.00 -14.65
N VAL A 470 5.42 -13.84 -14.24
CA VAL A 470 6.85 -13.56 -14.11
C VAL A 470 7.31 -13.77 -12.68
N GLY A 471 8.54 -14.26 -12.52
CA GLY A 471 9.14 -14.43 -11.21
C GLY A 471 10.63 -14.71 -11.25
N ALA A 472 11.12 -15.25 -10.13
CA ALA A 472 12.51 -15.51 -9.86
C ALA A 472 12.91 -16.91 -10.30
N PHE A 473 13.79 -17.00 -11.30
CA PHE A 473 14.36 -18.28 -11.71
C PHE A 473 15.70 -18.50 -11.03
N TYR A 474 15.85 -19.65 -10.37
CA TYR A 474 17.07 -20.06 -9.67
C TYR A 474 17.81 -21.13 -10.48
N PRO A 475 18.90 -20.78 -11.20
CA PRO A 475 19.58 -21.73 -12.08
C PRO A 475 20.14 -22.95 -11.36
N GLY A 476 20.64 -22.78 -10.13
CA GLY A 476 21.17 -23.89 -9.32
C GLY A 476 20.13 -24.94 -8.93
N ARG A 477 18.84 -24.58 -8.95
CA ARG A 477 17.72 -25.48 -8.63
C ARG A 477 16.87 -25.87 -9.85
N ALA A 478 17.06 -25.16 -10.98
CA ALA A 478 16.17 -25.24 -12.15
C ALA A 478 14.69 -25.00 -11.79
N GLU A 479 14.44 -24.11 -10.84
CA GLU A 479 13.12 -23.77 -10.31
C GLU A 479 12.77 -22.31 -10.63
N LEU A 480 11.57 -22.09 -11.15
CA LEU A 480 10.97 -20.77 -11.28
C LEU A 480 9.97 -20.55 -10.15
N GLU A 481 10.18 -19.50 -9.37
CA GLU A 481 9.28 -19.06 -8.31
C GLU A 481 8.41 -17.91 -8.81
N ILE A 482 7.10 -18.18 -9.00
CA ILE A 482 6.10 -17.19 -9.44
C ILE A 482 5.16 -16.83 -8.28
N THR A 483 4.66 -15.60 -8.30
CA THR A 483 3.77 -15.09 -7.26
C THR A 483 2.35 -14.91 -7.77
N TYR A 484 1.36 -15.34 -6.98
CA TYR A 484 -0.04 -15.17 -7.33
C TYR A 484 -0.94 -15.21 -6.08
N LYS A 485 -1.82 -14.22 -5.93
CA LYS A 485 -2.81 -14.11 -4.82
C LYS A 485 -2.18 -14.42 -3.44
N TYR A 486 -1.17 -13.67 -3.05
CA TYR A 486 -0.52 -13.77 -1.72
C TYR A 486 0.32 -15.04 -1.51
N ARG A 487 0.43 -15.92 -2.51
CA ARG A 487 1.23 -17.14 -2.46
C ARG A 487 2.33 -17.14 -3.50
N SER A 488 3.38 -17.87 -3.17
CA SER A 488 4.45 -18.20 -4.11
C SER A 488 4.29 -19.65 -4.57
N TYR A 489 4.52 -19.91 -5.85
CA TYR A 489 4.41 -21.21 -6.48
C TYR A 489 5.70 -21.54 -7.22
N ILE A 490 6.13 -22.79 -7.11
CA ILE A 490 7.32 -23.29 -7.80
C ILE A 490 6.91 -24.00 -9.08
N LYS A 491 7.53 -23.62 -10.18
CA LYS A 491 7.41 -24.24 -11.51
C LYS A 491 8.74 -24.83 -11.95
N THR A 492 8.66 -26.02 -12.55
CA THR A 492 9.81 -26.77 -13.06
C THR A 492 9.69 -27.12 -14.55
N SER A 493 8.54 -26.84 -15.18
CA SER A 493 8.27 -27.05 -16.61
C SER A 493 7.83 -25.76 -17.29
N ASP A 494 8.00 -25.71 -18.62
CA ASP A 494 7.52 -24.62 -19.48
C ASP A 494 8.03 -23.22 -19.07
N ILE A 495 9.28 -23.19 -18.61
CA ILE A 495 9.95 -21.98 -18.14
C ILE A 495 10.59 -21.27 -19.33
N GLU A 496 10.30 -19.99 -19.48
CA GLU A 496 10.99 -19.08 -20.40
C GLU A 496 11.84 -18.09 -19.60
N ILE A 497 13.07 -17.85 -20.04
CA ILE A 497 14.00 -16.92 -19.40
C ILE A 497 14.21 -15.72 -20.30
N LEU A 498 14.16 -14.54 -19.68
CA LEU A 498 14.39 -13.28 -20.36
C LEU A 498 15.88 -13.13 -20.71
N SER A 499 16.18 -12.91 -21.98
CA SER A 499 17.56 -12.82 -22.48
C SER A 499 17.76 -11.57 -23.34
N VAL A 500 18.96 -11.01 -23.27
CA VAL A 500 19.39 -9.87 -24.09
C VAL A 500 19.93 -10.36 -25.43
N LEU A 501 19.45 -9.72 -26.51
CA LEU A 501 19.90 -9.98 -27.86
C LEU A 501 21.25 -9.29 -28.11
N THR A 502 22.33 -10.08 -28.16
CA THR A 502 23.71 -9.58 -28.36
C THR A 502 23.93 -8.85 -29.68
N LYS A 503 23.05 -9.08 -30.68
CA LYS A 503 23.10 -8.43 -32.00
C LYS A 503 23.00 -6.90 -31.94
N PHE A 504 22.44 -6.34 -30.86
CA PHE A 504 22.22 -4.90 -30.71
C PHE A 504 23.19 -4.20 -29.74
N GLY A 505 24.25 -4.88 -29.28
CA GLY A 505 25.40 -4.20 -28.66
C GLY A 505 25.28 -3.79 -27.18
N CYS A 506 24.18 -4.06 -26.47
CA CYS A 506 24.03 -3.69 -25.05
C CYS A 506 24.86 -4.56 -24.06
N GLY A 507 25.56 -5.60 -24.53
CA GLY A 507 25.97 -6.73 -23.67
C GLY A 507 27.45 -6.79 -23.24
N LYS A 508 28.09 -5.70 -22.78
CA LYS A 508 29.46 -5.83 -22.26
C LYS A 508 29.76 -5.29 -20.86
N ASP A 509 29.01 -4.31 -20.33
CA ASP A 509 29.40 -3.63 -19.08
C ASP A 509 28.22 -3.22 -18.16
N GLN A 510 27.14 -4.01 -18.08
CA GLN A 510 26.00 -3.73 -17.18
C GLN A 510 25.66 -4.86 -16.22
#